data_AF-A0A8X6VYU1-F1
#
_entry.id   AF-A0A8X6VYU1-F1
#
_cell.length_a   1.000
_cell.length_b   1.000
_cell.length_c   1.000
_cell.angle_alpha   90.00
_cell.angle_beta   90.00
_cell.angle_gamma   90.00
#
_symmetry.space_group_name_H-M   'P 1'
#
loop_
_entity.id
_entity.type
_entity.pdbx_description
1 polymer ?
#
loop_
_entity_poly.entity_id
_entity_poly.type
_entity_poly.pdbx_seq_one_letter_code
_entity_poly.pdbx_strand_id
1 'polypeptide(L)'
;MAFALQNSPIEEQRNIIRFLTAEGEKPAAIHRWMVTVYGEKCVSDKSFRKLSARFRAGRESVDDDQRPGKTNTVIKSDLIDKVDDLVRSDRRVTLRMLALKVDVSCGTVWSIVQVAISEGVCRLGSEAAHRPAKGTAYGTSTATSVSVSERLRFHEADRHR
;
A
#
# COMPACT_ATOMS: atom_id res chain seq x y z
N MET A 1 13.49 9.56 45.60
CA MET A 1 13.90 8.46 44.71
C MET A 1 13.20 8.66 43.38
N ALA A 2 13.93 8.64 42.27
CA ALA A 2 13.31 8.75 40.95
C ALA A 2 12.51 7.47 40.68
N PHE A 3 11.22 7.62 40.40
CA PHE A 3 10.35 6.51 40.03
C PHE A 3 10.68 6.11 38.58
N ALA A 4 11.13 4.88 38.37
CA ALA A 4 11.43 4.38 37.02
C ALA A 4 10.11 4.21 36.26
N LEU A 5 9.96 4.88 35.11
CA LEU A 5 8.81 4.69 34.24
C LEU A 5 8.91 3.31 33.59
N GLN A 6 8.37 2.30 34.27
CA GLN A 6 8.56 0.91 33.86
C GLN A 6 7.80 0.51 32.60
N ASN A 7 6.95 1.35 32.00
CA ASN A 7 6.22 0.97 30.77
C ASN A 7 6.11 2.13 29.77
N SER A 8 7.21 2.86 29.53
CA SER A 8 7.21 3.89 28.48
C SER A 8 7.49 3.26 27.11
N PRO A 9 6.60 3.43 26.10
CA PRO A 9 6.85 3.02 24.74
C PRO A 9 8.09 3.70 24.15
N ILE A 10 8.80 3.01 23.26
CA ILE A 10 10.03 3.52 22.60
C ILE A 10 9.77 4.86 21.89
N GLU A 11 8.56 5.08 21.39
CA GLU A 11 8.16 6.32 20.73
C GLU A 11 8.19 7.54 21.65
N GLU A 12 7.74 7.40 22.90
CA GLU A 12 7.82 8.48 23.90
C GLU A 12 9.28 8.87 24.19
N GLN A 13 10.15 7.88 24.34
CA GLN A 13 11.58 8.12 24.55
C GLN A 13 12.20 8.84 23.35
N ARG A 14 11.85 8.46 22.11
CA ARG A 14 12.32 9.14 20.90
C ARG A 14 11.79 10.58 20.81
N ASN A 15 10.54 10.83 21.20
CA ASN A 15 9.96 12.18 21.26
C ASN A 15 10.74 13.09 22.21
N ILE A 16 11.10 12.58 23.39
CA ILE A 16 11.86 13.35 24.37
C ILE A 16 13.28 13.63 23.88
N ILE A 17 13.93 12.66 23.23
CA ILE A 17 15.24 12.88 22.60
C ILE A 17 15.13 13.99 21.55
N ARG A 18 14.08 13.99 20.71
CA ARG A 18 13.84 15.04 19.71
C ARG A 18 13.70 16.40 20.38
N PHE A 19 12.84 16.50 21.39
CA PHE A 19 12.58 17.74 22.12
C PHE A 19 13.85 18.32 22.76
N LEU A 20 14.56 17.52 23.57
CA LEU A 20 15.77 17.97 24.27
C LEU A 20 16.93 18.25 23.31
N THR A 21 16.99 17.54 22.17
CA THR A 21 17.99 17.83 21.13
C THR A 21 17.71 19.16 20.44
N ALA A 22 16.43 19.51 20.22
CA ALA A 22 16.01 20.79 19.65
C ALA A 22 16.23 21.96 20.62
N GLU A 23 16.08 21.73 21.93
CA GLU A 23 16.42 22.70 22.98
C GLU A 23 17.92 23.04 23.02
N GLY A 24 18.77 22.18 22.44
CA GLY A 24 20.22 22.40 22.36
C GLY A 24 21.00 21.76 23.49
N GLU A 25 20.37 20.88 24.28
CA GLU A 25 21.03 20.21 25.39
C GLU A 25 22.17 19.27 24.94
N LYS A 26 23.14 19.08 25.84
CA LYS A 26 24.29 18.21 25.54
C LYS A 26 23.84 16.74 25.50
N PRO A 27 24.17 15.93 24.48
CA PRO A 27 23.65 14.57 24.35
C PRO A 27 24.04 13.67 25.52
N ALA A 28 25.23 13.87 26.08
CA ALA A 28 25.70 13.15 27.25
C ALA A 28 24.84 13.43 28.49
N ALA A 29 24.33 14.66 28.66
CA ALA A 29 23.44 15.02 29.76
C ALA A 29 22.06 14.39 29.56
N ILE A 30 21.51 14.47 28.33
CA ILE A 30 20.23 13.86 27.97
C ILE A 30 20.25 12.35 28.25
N HIS A 31 21.27 11.63 27.79
CA HIS A 31 21.36 10.18 27.99
C HIS A 31 21.44 9.80 29.47
N ARG A 32 22.20 10.54 30.29
CA ARG A 32 22.26 10.30 31.75
C ARG A 32 20.90 10.49 32.41
N TRP A 33 20.19 11.55 32.03
CA TRP A 33 18.83 11.81 32.51
C TRP A 33 17.87 10.70 32.08
N MET A 34 17.90 10.28 30.82
CA MET A 34 17.07 9.19 30.32
C MET A 34 17.32 7.87 31.05
N VAL A 35 18.58 7.50 31.29
CA VAL A 35 18.92 6.29 32.07
C VAL A 35 18.38 6.38 33.50
N THR A 36 18.37 7.57 34.10
CA THR A 36 17.83 7.79 35.44
C THR A 36 16.31 7.63 35.49
N VAL A 37 15.60 8.08 34.45
CA VAL A 37 14.12 8.05 34.39
C VAL A 37 13.57 6.71 33.91
N TYR A 38 14.20 6.10 32.90
CA TYR A 38 13.73 4.86 32.26
C TYR A 38 14.43 3.60 32.76
N GLY A 39 15.56 3.73 33.45
CA GLY A 39 16.33 2.60 33.96
C GLY A 39 16.73 1.62 32.86
N GLU A 40 16.48 0.34 33.10
CA GLU A 40 16.78 -0.75 32.16
C GLU A 40 16.02 -0.67 30.84
N LYS A 41 14.86 0.00 30.82
CA LYS A 41 14.04 0.16 29.61
C LYS A 41 14.42 1.39 28.78
N CYS A 42 15.50 2.09 29.14
CA CYS A 42 16.04 3.18 28.35
C CYS A 42 16.51 2.69 26.98
N VAL A 43 16.34 3.51 25.94
CA VAL A 43 17.00 3.30 24.65
C VAL A 43 18.50 3.11 24.84
N SER A 44 19.09 2.19 24.07
CA SER A 44 20.53 1.94 24.14
C SER A 44 21.34 3.17 23.69
N ASP A 45 22.53 3.35 24.25
CA ASP A 45 23.43 4.48 23.92
C ASP A 45 23.68 4.59 22.41
N LYS A 46 23.85 3.45 21.71
CA LYS A 46 24.01 3.41 20.25
C LYS A 46 22.79 3.99 19.53
N SER A 47 21.58 3.59 19.93
CA SER A 47 20.33 4.08 19.35
C SER A 47 20.11 5.56 19.67
N PHE A 48 20.37 5.97 20.91
CA PHE A 48 20.31 7.35 21.36
C PHE A 48 21.21 8.27 20.52
N ARG A 49 22.50 7.91 20.35
CA ARG A 49 23.45 8.69 19.55
C ARG A 49 23.00 8.83 18.10
N LYS A 50 22.49 7.75 17.51
CA LYS A 50 21.96 7.75 16.13
C LYS A 50 20.75 8.68 15.99
N LEU A 51 19.82 8.63 16.94
CA LEU A 51 18.64 9.49 16.96
C LEU A 51 19.02 10.96 17.16
N SER A 52 19.86 11.26 18.17
CA SER A 52 20.32 12.63 18.43
C SER A 52 21.06 13.23 17.23
N ALA A 53 21.91 12.46 16.55
CA ALA A 53 22.56 12.91 15.32
C ALA A 53 21.56 13.21 14.18
N ARG A 54 20.53 12.36 14.02
CA ARG A 54 19.47 12.57 13.01
C ARG A 54 18.63 13.82 13.31
N PHE A 55 18.25 14.03 14.55
CA PHE A 55 17.48 15.21 14.96
C PHE A 55 18.31 16.50 14.79
N ARG A 56 19.61 16.46 15.12
CA ARG A 56 20.54 17.58 14.85
C ARG A 56 20.70 17.89 13.36
N ALA A 57 20.59 16.88 12.51
CA ALA A 57 20.61 17.05 11.07
C ALA A 57 19.29 17.59 10.49
N GLY A 58 18.30 17.93 11.33
CA GLY A 58 17.03 18.55 10.91
C GLY A 58 15.90 17.56 10.59
N ARG A 59 16.05 16.27 10.93
CA ARG A 59 14.93 15.32 10.79
C ARG A 59 13.86 15.61 11.85
N GLU A 60 12.60 15.75 11.45
CA GLU A 60 11.49 15.96 12.41
C GLU A 60 10.72 14.67 12.75
N SER A 61 10.73 13.67 11.87
CA SER A 61 10.00 12.42 12.06
C SER A 61 10.64 11.53 13.15
N VAL A 62 9.77 11.06 14.06
CA VAL A 62 10.08 10.18 15.20
C VAL A 62 9.89 8.71 14.84
N ASP A 63 9.11 8.45 13.79
CA ASP A 63 8.85 7.13 13.27
C ASP A 63 10.12 6.53 12.64
N ASP A 64 10.14 5.20 12.62
CA ASP A 64 11.18 4.49 11.89
C ASP A 64 11.07 4.76 10.40
N ASP A 65 12.24 4.87 9.75
CA ASP A 65 12.29 4.91 8.30
C ASP A 65 11.59 3.68 7.73
N GLN A 66 10.87 3.86 6.63
CA GLN A 66 10.33 2.73 5.88
C GLN A 66 11.48 1.76 5.60
N ARG A 67 11.47 0.63 6.30
CA ARG A 67 12.51 -0.37 6.15
C ARG A 67 12.35 -0.93 4.75
N PRO A 68 13.40 -0.94 3.90
CA PRO A 68 13.30 -1.64 2.64
C PRO A 68 12.97 -3.10 2.96
N GLY A 69 11.75 -3.50 2.64
CA GLY A 69 11.29 -4.87 2.75
C GLY A 69 12.04 -5.75 1.76
N LYS A 70 11.95 -7.07 1.94
CA LYS A 70 12.57 -8.09 1.08
C LYS A 70 12.08 -8.09 -0.39
N THR A 71 11.23 -7.16 -0.77
CA THR A 71 10.72 -6.98 -2.14
C THR A 71 11.20 -5.69 -2.79
N ASN A 72 12.34 -5.13 -2.35
CA ASN A 72 12.99 -4.01 -3.03
C ASN A 72 14.27 -4.44 -3.76
N THR A 73 14.27 -5.66 -4.31
CA THR A 73 15.17 -5.97 -5.41
C THR A 73 14.67 -5.15 -6.59
N VAL A 74 15.56 -4.40 -7.23
CA VAL A 74 15.36 -3.54 -8.40
C VAL A 74 14.60 -4.28 -9.51
N ILE A 75 13.29 -4.42 -9.37
CA ILE A 75 12.39 -4.84 -10.42
C ILE A 75 12.17 -3.55 -11.20
N LYS A 76 12.72 -3.48 -12.42
CA LYS A 76 12.52 -2.35 -13.32
C LYS A 76 11.02 -2.10 -13.47
N SER A 77 10.58 -0.85 -13.43
CA SER A 77 9.18 -0.47 -13.71
C SER A 77 8.65 -1.15 -14.98
N ASP A 78 9.47 -1.16 -16.04
CA ASP A 78 9.15 -1.77 -17.33
C ASP A 78 8.84 -3.27 -17.24
N LEU A 79 9.42 -3.96 -16.25
CA LEU A 79 9.20 -5.38 -16.01
C LEU A 79 7.87 -5.63 -15.29
N ILE A 80 7.48 -4.72 -14.39
CA ILE A 80 6.19 -4.75 -13.70
C ILE A 80 5.08 -4.54 -14.73
N ASP A 81 5.19 -3.51 -15.57
CA ASP A 81 4.19 -3.16 -16.58
C ASP A 81 3.98 -4.32 -17.58
N LYS A 82 5.06 -4.96 -18.05
CA LYS A 82 4.98 -6.13 -18.94
C LYS A 82 4.25 -7.31 -18.30
N VAL A 83 4.52 -7.59 -17.03
CA VAL A 83 3.85 -8.69 -16.32
C VAL A 83 2.37 -8.35 -16.08
N ASP A 84 2.09 -7.11 -15.73
CA ASP A 84 0.74 -6.59 -15.48
C ASP A 84 -0.12 -6.63 -16.76
N ASP A 85 0.42 -6.21 -17.90
CA ASP A 85 -0.22 -6.31 -19.22
C ASP A 85 -0.52 -7.76 -19.61
N LEU A 86 0.42 -8.68 -19.37
CA LEU A 86 0.23 -10.10 -19.65
C LEU A 86 -0.88 -10.70 -18.79
N VAL A 87 -0.95 -10.35 -17.50
CA VAL A 87 -2.01 -10.81 -16.58
C VAL A 87 -3.36 -10.20 -16.93
N ARG A 88 -3.40 -8.94 -17.38
CA ARG A 88 -4.64 -8.29 -17.86
C ARG A 88 -5.15 -8.91 -19.16
N SER A 89 -4.24 -9.24 -20.09
CA SER A 89 -4.59 -9.82 -21.38
C SER A 89 -5.16 -11.24 -21.25
N ASP A 90 -4.62 -12.05 -20.34
CA ASP A 90 -5.07 -13.42 -20.10
C ASP A 90 -5.05 -13.74 -18.60
N ARG A 91 -6.24 -13.83 -18.01
CA ARG A 91 -6.41 -14.13 -16.58
C ARG A 91 -6.06 -15.58 -16.21
N ARG A 92 -5.79 -16.46 -17.19
CA ARG A 92 -5.44 -17.87 -16.97
C ARG A 92 -3.94 -18.15 -17.09
N VAL A 93 -3.10 -17.12 -17.18
CA VAL A 93 -1.64 -17.28 -17.26
C VAL A 93 -1.06 -17.87 -15.97
N THR A 94 -0.12 -18.82 -16.12
CA THR A 94 0.63 -19.37 -15.00
C THR A 94 1.95 -18.62 -14.79
N LEU A 95 2.48 -18.64 -13.56
CA LEU A 95 3.77 -17.99 -13.24
C LEU A 95 4.92 -18.47 -14.14
N ARG A 96 4.91 -19.74 -14.52
CA ARG A 96 5.92 -20.33 -15.41
C ARG A 96 5.81 -19.81 -16.84
N MET A 97 4.59 -19.56 -17.31
CA MET A 97 4.37 -18.96 -18.63
C MET A 97 4.83 -17.50 -18.66
N LEU A 98 4.55 -16.74 -17.59
CA LEU A 98 5.03 -15.37 -17.44
C LEU A 98 6.56 -15.30 -17.37
N ALA A 99 7.18 -16.20 -16.60
CA ALA A 99 8.64 -16.32 -16.51
C ALA A 99 9.29 -16.54 -17.88
N LEU A 100 8.70 -17.40 -18.72
CA LEU A 100 9.19 -17.67 -20.07
C LEU A 100 8.99 -16.47 -21.02
N LYS A 101 7.84 -15.79 -20.96
CA LYS A 101 7.55 -14.64 -21.83
C LYS A 101 8.42 -13.42 -21.54
N VAL A 102 8.80 -13.27 -20.27
CA VAL A 102 9.48 -12.08 -19.75
C VAL A 102 10.97 -12.35 -19.48
N ASP A 103 11.42 -13.59 -19.71
CA ASP A 103 12.80 -14.07 -19.52
C ASP A 103 13.34 -13.78 -18.11
N VAL A 104 12.53 -14.11 -17.10
CA VAL A 104 12.86 -13.91 -15.68
C VAL A 104 12.55 -15.16 -14.87
N SER A 105 13.21 -15.31 -13.72
CA SER A 105 12.96 -16.46 -12.85
C SER A 105 11.51 -16.46 -12.32
N CYS A 106 10.94 -17.65 -12.11
CA CYS A 106 9.62 -17.79 -11.49
C CYS A 106 9.53 -17.09 -10.13
N GLY A 107 10.64 -17.06 -9.36
CA GLY A 107 10.71 -16.37 -8.07
C GLY A 107 10.56 -14.85 -8.22
N THR A 108 11.18 -14.27 -9.25
CA THR A 108 11.06 -12.84 -9.56
C THR A 108 9.63 -12.49 -9.98
N VAL A 109 9.00 -13.29 -10.87
CA VAL A 109 7.60 -13.09 -11.27
C VAL A 109 6.66 -13.18 -10.07
N TRP A 110 6.88 -14.16 -9.19
CA TRP A 110 6.10 -14.28 -7.95
C TRP A 110 6.21 -13.03 -7.08
N SER A 111 7.43 -12.52 -6.87
CA SER A 111 7.62 -11.27 -6.13
C SER A 111 6.91 -10.08 -6.78
N ILE A 112 6.96 -9.96 -8.11
CA ILE A 112 6.26 -8.90 -8.86
C ILE A 112 4.74 -8.99 -8.67
N VAL A 113 4.17 -10.18 -8.85
CA VAL A 113 2.72 -10.40 -8.70
C VAL A 113 2.26 -10.12 -7.26
N GLN A 114 3.05 -10.53 -6.26
CA GLN A 114 2.76 -10.23 -4.86
C GLN A 114 2.77 -8.72 -4.56
N VAL A 115 3.75 -8.00 -5.09
CA VAL A 115 3.82 -6.53 -4.97
C VAL A 115 2.61 -5.88 -5.66
N ALA A 116 2.29 -6.27 -6.90
CA ALA A 116 1.17 -5.74 -7.67
C ALA A 116 -0.20 -5.96 -7.00
N ILE A 117 -0.38 -7.09 -6.30
CA ILE A 117 -1.58 -7.37 -5.49
C ILE A 117 -1.60 -6.47 -4.23
N SER A 118 -0.46 -6.28 -3.56
CA SER A 118 -0.38 -5.50 -2.32
C SER A 118 -0.50 -3.98 -2.51
N GLU A 119 0.02 -3.45 -3.61
CA GLU A 119 -0.02 -2.00 -3.94
C GLU A 119 -1.31 -1.58 -4.65
N GLY A 120 -2.24 -2.52 -4.88
CA GLY A 120 -3.56 -2.22 -5.45
C GLY A 120 -3.55 -1.85 -6.94
N VAL A 121 -2.51 -2.21 -7.69
CA VAL A 121 -2.42 -1.95 -9.14
C VAL A 121 -3.35 -2.89 -9.95
N CYS A 122 -3.85 -3.96 -9.34
CA CYS A 122 -5.00 -4.72 -9.85
C CYS A 122 -6.30 -4.19 -9.24
N ARG A 123 -6.83 -3.08 -9.77
CA ARG A 123 -8.29 -2.85 -9.67
C ARG A 123 -8.94 -4.00 -10.44
N LEU A 124 -9.38 -5.04 -9.71
CA LEU A 124 -10.29 -6.05 -10.23
C LEU A 124 -11.59 -5.33 -10.57
N GLY A 125 -11.67 -4.77 -11.77
CA GLY A 125 -12.87 -4.19 -12.33
C GLY A 125 -13.94 -5.27 -12.38
N SER A 126 -14.94 -5.09 -11.54
CA SER A 126 -16.24 -5.72 -11.65
C SER A 126 -16.85 -5.36 -13.00
N GLU A 127 -17.05 -6.32 -13.88
CA GLU A 127 -18.15 -6.19 -14.84
C GLU A 127 -18.72 -7.56 -15.22
N ALA A 128 -19.96 -7.72 -14.74
CA ALA A 128 -21.07 -8.54 -15.19
C ALA A 128 -20.81 -9.94 -15.77
N ALA A 129 -21.38 -10.91 -15.05
CA ALA A 129 -21.67 -12.24 -15.53
C ALA A 129 -22.42 -12.24 -16.87
N HIS A 130 -21.87 -12.94 -17.87
CA HIS A 130 -22.68 -13.57 -18.91
C HIS A 130 -22.50 -15.09 -18.80
N ARG A 131 -23.42 -15.72 -18.07
CA ARG A 131 -23.62 -17.17 -18.06
C ARG A 131 -24.42 -17.49 -19.33
N PRO A 132 -23.92 -18.27 -20.31
CA PRO A 132 -24.78 -18.72 -21.40
C PRO A 132 -25.78 -19.72 -20.84
N ALA A 133 -27.05 -19.30 -20.75
CA ALA A 133 -28.16 -20.17 -20.47
C ALA A 133 -28.37 -21.11 -21.66
N LYS A 134 -28.27 -22.42 -21.42
CA LYS A 134 -28.79 -23.43 -22.35
C LYS A 134 -30.32 -23.36 -22.29
N GLY A 135 -30.94 -23.05 -23.42
CA GLY A 135 -32.41 -22.99 -23.56
C GLY A 135 -32.79 -23.19 -25.03
N THR A 136 -33.66 -24.14 -25.26
CA THR A 136 -34.02 -24.73 -26.54
C THR A 136 -35.00 -23.88 -27.35
N ALA A 137 -34.68 -23.72 -28.63
CA ALA A 137 -35.54 -23.95 -29.81
C ALA A 137 -36.75 -23.06 -30.14
N TYR A 138 -37.02 -23.07 -31.45
CA TYR A 138 -38.21 -22.70 -32.23
C TYR A 138 -38.56 -21.21 -32.43
N GLY A 139 -38.76 -20.82 -33.69
CA GLY A 139 -39.85 -19.89 -34.05
C GLY A 139 -39.44 -18.61 -34.76
N THR A 140 -39.80 -18.54 -36.03
CA THR A 140 -39.71 -17.43 -36.98
C THR A 140 -40.64 -16.24 -36.67
N SER A 141 -40.21 -15.05 -37.12
CA SER A 141 -40.98 -14.12 -37.99
C SER A 141 -41.29 -12.70 -37.45
N THR A 142 -40.74 -11.74 -38.20
CA THR A 142 -41.31 -10.47 -38.71
C THR A 142 -41.72 -9.28 -37.81
N ALA A 143 -41.09 -8.14 -38.14
CA ALA A 143 -41.60 -6.75 -38.27
C ALA A 143 -42.36 -6.13 -37.07
N THR A 144 -42.01 -4.93 -36.60
CA THR A 144 -42.33 -3.66 -37.29
C THR A 144 -41.64 -2.50 -36.58
N SER A 145 -41.09 -1.57 -37.36
CA SER A 145 -40.51 -0.30 -36.91
C SER A 145 -41.58 0.67 -36.38
N VAL A 146 -41.40 1.22 -35.18
CA VAL A 146 -42.14 2.40 -34.72
C VAL A 146 -41.14 3.52 -34.41
N SER A 147 -41.45 4.71 -34.93
CA SER A 147 -40.64 5.93 -34.93
C SER A 147 -40.39 6.49 -33.52
N VAL A 148 -39.24 7.17 -33.35
CA VAL A 148 -38.71 7.79 -32.12
C VAL A 148 -39.63 8.88 -31.52
N SER A 149 -40.60 9.38 -32.28
CA SER A 149 -41.45 10.51 -31.89
C SER A 149 -42.53 10.19 -30.85
N GLU A 150 -42.74 8.92 -30.50
CA GLU A 150 -43.80 8.49 -29.57
C GLU A 150 -43.31 8.26 -28.12
N ARG A 151 -42.02 8.50 -27.84
CA ARG A 151 -41.40 8.25 -26.53
C ARG A 151 -41.19 9.51 -25.66
N LEU A 152 -41.52 10.70 -26.16
CA LEU A 152 -41.35 11.99 -25.46
C LEU A 152 -42.68 12.56 -24.94
N ARG A 153 -43.48 11.75 -24.23
CA ARG A 153 -44.63 12.22 -23.44
C ARG A 153 -44.72 11.60 -22.04
N PHE A 154 -43.58 11.30 -21.43
CA PHE A 154 -43.54 10.77 -20.06
C PHE A 154 -42.53 11.46 -19.13
N HIS A 155 -41.94 12.59 -19.53
CA HIS A 155 -40.86 13.24 -18.77
C HIS A 155 -41.15 14.65 -18.26
N GLU A 156 -42.42 15.00 -18.06
CA GLU A 156 -42.79 16.34 -17.57
C GLU A 156 -44.00 16.35 -16.61
N ALA A 157 -44.16 15.31 -15.79
CA ALA A 157 -45.29 15.21 -14.84
C ALA A 157 -44.93 14.93 -13.37
N ASP A 158 -43.65 14.86 -12.99
CA ASP A 158 -43.25 14.66 -11.58
C ASP A 158 -42.23 15.71 -11.09
N ARG A 159 -42.46 16.97 -11.47
CA ARG A 159 -41.98 18.12 -10.71
C ARG A 159 -43.20 18.85 -10.17
N HIS A 160 -43.35 18.81 -8.84
CA HIS A 160 -44.39 19.40 -7.98
C HIS A 160 -45.44 18.44 -7.42
N ARG A 161 -45.03 17.69 -6.39
CA ARG A 161 -45.80 17.63 -5.14
C ARG A 161 -44.90 17.51 -3.94
#